data_AF-A0A968AXD2-F1
#
_entry.id   AF-A0A968AXD2-F1
#
_cell.length_a   1.000
_cell.length_b   1.000
_cell.length_c   1.000
_cell.angle_alpha   90.00
_cell.angle_beta   90.00
_cell.angle_gamma   90.00
#
_symmetry.space_group_name_H-M   'P 1'
#
loop_
_entity.id
_entity.type
_entity.pdbx_description
1 polymer ?
#
loop_
_entity_poly.entity_id
_entity_poly.type
_entity_poly.pdbx_seq_one_letter_code
_entity_poly.pdbx_strand_id
1 'polypeptide(L)'
;MADPATSELLRRLVLSAIELRQMNPDWTDAMIEDYLNILDDLITLANGIDGKADLVPGDQDNIAVLIGDGNLQDSGESIFDVLFEGDVLGTANQIIVTNNGNGTVTLSTPQDIDTDADVTFDTVTLDKVVFNLGAGLSPAEGERTWDEDSGTTVLGLPGGNVFLQDGQELLAPRAQATGSNINNGDLVYVSGATGAVPEMALAKADAIGTSKGTIAMATEDIAQNQQGYYTAFGLVRGVNTSAYSPGDQLWLSATTAGGYTGTEPTRPNFSVKVGIVIRAHATEGVIFVNIKDRSILGLQQDSEKILFGTGSDVSMYYDGTDFY
;
A
#
# COMPACT_ATOMS: atom_id res chain seq x y z
N MET A 1 8.55 76.92 -2.20
CA MET A 1 10.01 77.14 -2.06
C MET A 1 10.48 76.08 -1.09
N ALA A 2 11.48 75.27 -1.44
CA ALA A 2 12.05 74.32 -0.49
C ALA A 2 12.69 75.11 0.67
N ASP A 3 12.51 74.64 1.90
CA ASP A 3 13.23 75.22 3.04
C ASP A 3 14.74 75.07 2.79
N PRO A 4 15.55 76.11 3.08
CA PRO A 4 16.99 76.02 2.89
C PRO A 4 17.58 74.94 3.80
N ALA A 5 18.56 74.20 3.27
CA ALA A 5 19.29 73.17 4.00
C ALA A 5 19.87 73.72 5.32
N THR A 6 19.89 72.90 6.37
CA THR A 6 20.31 73.30 7.72
C THR A 6 21.76 73.79 7.73
N SER A 7 22.61 73.15 6.94
CA SER A 7 24.01 73.53 6.71
C SER A 7 24.15 74.93 6.14
N GLU A 8 23.26 75.32 5.22
CA GLU A 8 23.29 76.64 4.58
C GLU A 8 22.89 77.75 5.56
N LEU A 9 21.94 77.48 6.46
CA LEU A 9 21.59 78.40 7.53
C LEU A 9 22.72 78.59 8.53
N LEU A 10 23.44 77.52 8.88
CA LEU A 10 24.59 77.59 9.79
C LEU A 10 25.80 78.28 9.16
N ARG A 11 26.05 78.08 7.87
CA ARG A 11 27.13 78.79 7.14
C ARG A 11 26.94 80.31 7.13
N ARG A 12 25.69 80.79 7.19
CA ARG A 12 25.39 82.23 7.29
C ARG A 12 25.70 82.83 8.67
N LEU A 13 25.88 82.00 9.70
CA LEU A 13 26.27 82.42 11.05
C LEU A 13 27.79 82.47 11.23
N VAL A 14 28.56 82.09 10.21
CA VAL A 14 30.03 82.10 10.25
C VAL A 14 30.51 83.55 10.28
N LEU A 15 31.02 83.96 11.44
CA LEU A 15 31.83 85.17 11.59
C LEU A 15 33.30 84.82 11.42
N SER A 16 34.06 85.70 10.79
CA SER A 16 35.51 85.57 10.75
C SER A 16 36.12 85.76 12.15
N ALA A 17 37.30 85.19 12.38
CA ALA A 17 38.05 85.37 13.64
C ALA A 17 38.25 86.86 13.99
N ILE A 18 38.36 87.72 12.98
CA ILE A 18 38.51 89.18 13.15
C ILE A 18 37.22 89.79 13.68
N GLU A 19 36.06 89.40 13.15
CA GLU A 19 34.76 89.92 13.57
C GLU A 19 34.39 89.43 14.98
N LEU A 20 34.70 88.17 15.33
CA LEU A 20 34.51 87.65 16.68
C LEU A 20 35.32 88.43 17.71
N ARG A 21 36.57 88.78 17.38
CA ARG A 21 37.44 89.58 18.25
C ARG A 21 36.95 91.01 18.42
N GLN A 22 36.29 91.58 17.42
CA GLN A 22 35.69 92.92 17.51
C GLN A 22 34.41 92.93 18.36
N MET A 23 33.61 91.88 18.27
CA MET A 23 32.37 91.75 19.04
C MET A 23 32.62 91.36 20.49
N ASN A 24 33.64 90.54 20.74
CA ASN A 24 33.98 90.02 22.06
C ASN A 24 35.46 90.27 22.38
N PRO A 25 35.85 91.52 22.72
CA PRO A 25 37.24 91.89 22.94
C PRO A 25 37.89 91.18 24.14
N ASP A 26 37.08 90.62 25.06
CA ASP A 26 37.56 89.90 26.25
C ASP A 26 37.84 88.41 25.99
N TRP A 27 37.56 87.89 24.78
CA TRP A 27 37.83 86.49 24.46
C TRP A 27 39.31 86.27 24.14
N THR A 28 39.89 85.25 24.77
CA THR A 28 41.24 84.78 24.42
C THR A 28 41.25 84.10 23.06
N ASP A 29 42.43 84.04 22.41
CA ASP A 29 42.57 83.41 21.08
C ASP A 29 42.13 81.94 21.07
N ALA A 30 42.38 81.20 22.16
CA ALA A 30 41.91 79.83 22.31
C ALA A 30 40.37 79.72 22.32
N MET A 31 39.67 80.68 22.92
CA MET A 31 38.20 80.69 22.94
C MET A 31 37.61 81.02 21.56
N ILE A 32 38.28 81.87 20.78
CA ILE A 32 37.88 82.18 19.41
C ILE A 32 38.08 80.94 18.52
N GLU A 33 39.21 80.24 18.68
CA GLU A 33 39.50 79.00 17.95
C GLU A 33 38.51 77.88 18.31
N ASP A 34 38.22 77.66 19.59
CA ASP A 34 37.22 76.68 20.03
C ASP A 34 35.83 76.99 19.46
N TYR A 35 35.43 78.26 19.44
CA TYR A 35 34.14 78.66 18.83
C TYR A 35 34.09 78.32 17.34
N LEU A 36 35.17 78.59 16.60
CA LEU A 36 35.25 78.29 15.17
C LEU A 36 35.25 76.78 14.92
N ASN A 37 35.96 76.00 15.74
CA ASN A 37 35.98 74.54 15.65
C ASN A 37 34.60 73.94 15.93
N ILE A 38 33.91 74.39 16.99
CA ILE A 38 32.54 73.96 17.29
C ILE A 38 31.59 74.28 16.14
N LEU A 39 31.73 75.46 15.53
CA LEU A 39 30.90 75.86 14.40
C LEU A 39 31.16 74.98 13.16
N ASP A 40 32.41 74.62 12.90
CA ASP A 40 32.77 73.73 11.78
C ASP A 40 32.28 72.28 12.01
N ASP A 41 32.35 71.79 13.25
CA ASP A 41 31.77 70.50 13.65
C ASP A 41 30.24 70.51 13.48
N LEU A 42 29.57 71.60 13.87
CA LEU A 42 28.13 71.76 13.69
C LEU A 42 27.72 71.83 12.22
N ILE A 43 28.50 72.53 11.39
CA ILE A 43 28.28 72.57 9.93
C ILE A 43 28.48 71.17 9.33
N THR A 44 29.51 70.44 9.77
CA THR A 44 29.78 69.07 9.34
C THR A 44 28.63 68.14 9.70
N LEU A 45 28.12 68.22 10.93
CA LEU A 45 26.94 67.47 11.37
C LEU A 45 25.70 67.82 10.53
N ALA A 46 25.47 69.11 10.27
CA ALA A 46 24.33 69.57 9.49
C ALA A 46 24.39 69.10 8.03
N ASN A 47 25.58 69.09 7.40
CA ASN A 47 25.76 68.49 6.07
C ASN A 47 25.38 67.00 6.07
N GLY A 48 25.73 66.26 7.14
CA GLY A 48 25.36 64.86 7.31
C GLY A 48 23.86 64.65 7.48
N ILE A 49 23.16 65.55 8.17
CA ILE A 49 21.70 65.52 8.34
C ILE A 49 20.99 65.87 7.03
N ASP A 50 21.40 66.95 6.36
CA ASP A 50 20.83 67.36 5.08
C ASP A 50 21.04 66.28 4.00
N GLY A 51 22.16 65.54 4.03
CA GLY A 51 22.40 64.39 3.16
C GLY A 51 21.58 63.13 3.50
N LYS A 52 21.06 63.01 4.72
CA LYS A 52 20.18 61.91 5.16
C LYS A 52 18.69 62.20 4.93
N ALA A 53 18.34 63.42 4.53
CA ALA A 53 16.96 63.81 4.22
C ALA A 53 16.38 63.14 2.95
N ASP A 54 17.19 62.38 2.22
CA ASP A 54 16.76 61.55 1.08
C ASP A 54 16.16 60.20 1.50
N LEU A 55 16.04 59.93 2.81
CA LEU A 55 15.14 58.88 3.33
C LEU A 55 13.69 59.40 3.29
N VAL A 56 13.14 59.48 2.09
CA VAL A 56 11.77 59.90 1.82
C VAL A 56 10.79 59.06 2.66
N PRO A 57 9.81 59.67 3.38
CA PRO A 57 8.73 58.92 4.02
C PRO A 57 7.81 58.35 2.93
N GLY A 58 8.15 57.18 2.40
CA GLY A 58 7.45 56.56 1.28
C GLY A 58 7.77 55.08 1.11
N ASP A 59 8.98 54.65 1.45
CA ASP A 59 9.35 53.23 1.42
C ASP A 59 9.16 52.63 2.82
N GLN A 60 8.10 51.85 2.99
CA GLN A 60 7.72 51.19 4.24
C GLN A 60 8.65 50.02 4.65
N ASP A 61 9.84 49.91 4.06
CA ASP A 61 10.68 48.70 4.18
C ASP A 61 12.03 48.93 4.86
N ASN A 62 12.25 50.04 5.57
CA ASN A 62 13.49 50.24 6.34
C ASN A 62 13.29 50.03 7.85
N ILE A 63 13.14 48.76 8.26
CA ILE A 63 13.44 48.35 9.65
C ILE A 63 14.95 48.40 9.82
N ALA A 64 15.42 49.52 10.33
CA ALA A 64 16.81 49.72 10.73
C ALA A 64 17.21 48.75 11.87
N VAL A 65 17.97 47.70 11.54
CA VAL A 65 18.60 46.83 12.54
C VAL A 65 19.87 47.52 13.05
N LEU A 66 19.92 47.83 14.35
CA LEU A 66 21.16 48.27 14.99
C LEU A 66 22.15 47.12 15.00
N ILE A 67 23.23 47.24 14.24
CA ILE A 67 24.44 46.44 14.47
C ILE A 67 25.31 47.12 15.53
N GLY A 68 26.11 46.31 16.24
CA GLY A 68 26.76 46.66 17.51
C GLY A 68 27.79 47.80 17.47
N ASP A 69 28.01 48.43 16.32
CA ASP A 69 28.83 49.62 16.12
C ASP A 69 27.99 50.91 16.00
N GLY A 70 26.66 50.82 16.11
CA GLY A 70 25.75 51.97 16.12
C GLY A 70 25.44 52.56 14.74
N ASN A 71 25.84 51.91 13.64
CA ASN A 71 25.47 52.30 12.29
C ASN A 71 24.26 51.51 11.78
N LEU A 72 23.45 52.16 10.94
CA LEU A 72 22.34 51.51 10.21
C LEU A 72 22.86 51.05 8.86
N GLN A 73 22.88 49.74 8.63
CA GLN A 73 23.20 49.18 7.32
C GLN A 73 21.91 48.96 6.56
N ASP A 74 21.68 49.75 5.51
CA ASP A 74 20.66 49.48 4.49
C ASP A 74 21.15 48.29 3.66
N SER A 75 20.57 47.11 3.90
CA SER A 75 20.96 45.90 3.17
C SER A 75 20.38 45.86 1.76
N GLY A 76 19.54 46.83 1.35
CA GLY A 76 18.96 46.88 0.00
C GLY A 76 18.11 45.68 -0.40
N GLU A 77 17.86 44.75 0.51
CA GLU A 77 17.14 43.50 0.29
C GLU A 77 16.03 43.36 1.33
N SER A 78 14.83 43.07 0.82
CA SER A 78 13.61 42.91 1.62
C SER A 78 13.74 41.72 2.55
N ILE A 79 13.51 41.96 3.84
CA ILE A 79 13.46 40.97 4.95
C ILE A 79 12.35 39.90 4.84
N PHE A 80 11.84 39.61 3.63
CA PHE A 80 10.98 38.46 3.36
C PHE A 80 11.73 37.22 2.87
N ASP A 81 13.06 37.30 2.73
CA ASP A 81 13.88 36.13 2.43
C ASP A 81 14.45 35.47 3.70
N VAL A 82 13.69 34.56 4.29
CA VAL A 82 14.21 33.58 5.27
C VAL A 82 14.43 32.22 4.60
N LEU A 83 14.50 32.15 3.26
CA LEU A 83 14.79 30.93 2.51
C LEU A 83 15.62 31.28 1.28
N PHE A 84 16.94 31.31 1.44
CA PHE A 84 17.88 31.79 0.43
C PHE A 84 17.67 31.07 -0.92
N GLU A 85 17.89 31.79 -2.03
CA GLU A 85 17.97 31.21 -3.38
C GLU A 85 19.17 30.23 -3.45
N GLY A 86 18.89 28.96 -3.15
CA GLY A 86 19.89 27.91 -2.91
C GLY A 86 19.52 26.95 -1.77
N ASP A 87 18.57 27.30 -0.90
CA ASP A 87 18.11 26.48 0.22
C ASP A 87 17.15 25.36 -0.20
N VAL A 88 16.74 25.35 -1.47
CA VAL A 88 15.97 24.26 -2.08
C VAL A 88 16.60 23.87 -3.40
N LEU A 89 17.77 23.24 -3.30
CA LEU A 89 18.35 22.50 -4.42
C LEU A 89 17.78 21.08 -4.43
N GLY A 90 17.21 20.69 -5.58
CA GLY A 90 16.62 19.38 -5.82
C GLY A 90 17.27 18.66 -7.02
N THR A 91 17.72 17.41 -6.85
CA THR A 91 17.95 16.44 -7.93
C THR A 91 16.68 15.62 -8.19
N ALA A 92 16.69 14.76 -9.22
CA ALA A 92 15.67 13.72 -9.33
C ALA A 92 15.63 12.93 -8.01
N ASN A 93 14.43 12.76 -7.45
CA ASN A 93 14.13 12.16 -6.13
C ASN A 93 14.12 13.10 -4.90
N GLN A 94 14.06 14.43 -5.06
CA GLN A 94 13.95 15.37 -3.92
C GLN A 94 12.63 16.15 -3.92
N ILE A 95 12.14 16.49 -2.73
CA ILE A 95 10.97 17.35 -2.54
C ILE A 95 11.39 18.80 -2.79
N ILE A 96 10.81 19.45 -3.80
CA ILE A 96 11.02 20.90 -4.01
C ILE A 96 10.02 21.65 -3.14
N VAL A 97 10.52 22.52 -2.27
CA VAL A 97 9.74 23.40 -1.42
C VAL A 97 9.74 24.80 -2.05
N THR A 98 8.62 25.27 -2.59
CA THR A 98 8.54 26.62 -3.19
C THR A 98 7.62 27.52 -2.37
N ASN A 99 8.07 28.74 -2.05
CA ASN A 99 7.20 29.80 -1.57
C ASN A 99 6.49 30.46 -2.76
N ASN A 100 5.17 30.27 -2.86
CA ASN A 100 4.40 30.76 -4.00
C ASN A 100 3.93 32.22 -3.85
N GLY A 101 4.45 32.97 -2.88
CA GLY A 101 4.09 34.38 -2.67
C GLY A 101 2.63 34.63 -2.27
N ASN A 102 1.87 33.57 -2.04
CA ASN A 102 0.43 33.58 -1.71
C ASN A 102 0.14 33.04 -0.31
N GLY A 103 1.16 32.90 0.54
CA GLY A 103 1.04 32.32 1.89
C GLY A 103 0.96 30.80 1.93
N THR A 104 1.27 30.10 0.84
CA THR A 104 1.36 28.63 0.80
C THR A 104 2.75 28.15 0.40
N VAL A 105 3.11 26.98 0.93
CA VAL A 105 4.33 26.25 0.58
C VAL A 105 3.92 25.08 -0.31
N THR A 106 4.49 24.97 -1.51
CA THR A 106 4.25 23.82 -2.39
C THR A 106 5.38 22.81 -2.22
N LEU A 107 5.01 21.55 -2.04
CA LEU A 107 5.91 20.40 -2.04
C LEU A 107 5.78 19.68 -3.39
N SER A 108 6.79 19.75 -4.24
CA SER A 108 6.84 18.98 -5.49
C SER A 108 7.58 17.66 -5.24
N THR A 109 6.84 16.58 -5.08
CA THR A 109 7.38 15.23 -4.89
C THR A 109 7.64 14.55 -6.24
N PRO A 110 8.57 13.57 -6.33
CA PRO A 110 8.84 12.82 -7.58
C PRO A 110 7.68 11.97 -8.11
N GLN A 111 6.66 11.74 -7.29
CA GLN A 111 5.39 11.08 -7.62
C GLN A 111 4.29 11.70 -6.74
N ASP A 112 3.03 11.55 -7.14
CA ASP A 112 1.89 12.01 -6.33
C ASP A 112 1.76 11.17 -5.05
N ILE A 113 1.30 11.80 -3.96
CA ILE A 113 1.13 11.17 -2.63
C ILE A 113 -0.21 11.55 -1.97
N ASP A 114 -1.15 12.04 -2.77
CA ASP A 114 -2.51 12.34 -2.30
C ASP A 114 -3.34 11.06 -2.11
N THR A 115 -4.60 11.22 -1.69
CA THR A 115 -5.46 10.10 -1.31
C THR A 115 -5.85 9.18 -2.47
N ASP A 116 -5.70 9.64 -3.71
CA ASP A 116 -6.08 8.90 -4.90
C ASP A 116 -4.84 8.45 -5.71
N ALA A 117 -3.63 8.68 -5.18
CA ALA A 117 -2.37 8.38 -5.84
C ALA A 117 -1.96 6.91 -5.72
N ASP A 118 -1.57 6.30 -6.85
CA ASP A 118 -0.90 5.00 -6.91
C ASP A 118 0.61 5.18 -6.73
N VAL A 119 1.12 4.86 -5.54
CA VAL A 119 2.52 5.11 -5.15
C VAL A 119 3.39 3.87 -5.37
N THR A 120 4.54 4.03 -6.02
CA THR A 120 5.53 2.95 -6.23
C THR A 120 6.73 3.09 -5.29
N PHE A 121 7.05 2.01 -4.60
CA PHE A 121 8.25 1.87 -3.77
C PHE A 121 8.98 0.57 -4.11
N ASP A 122 10.31 0.57 -4.04
CA ASP A 122 11.12 -0.65 -4.20
C ASP A 122 11.00 -1.57 -2.96
N THR A 123 10.98 -0.99 -1.77
CA THR A 123 10.77 -1.73 -0.50
C THR A 123 10.03 -0.86 0.50
N VAL A 124 9.15 -1.51 1.27
CA VAL A 124 8.35 -0.89 2.31
C VAL A 124 8.56 -1.68 3.61
N THR A 125 9.03 -1.01 4.67
CA THR A 125 9.13 -1.59 6.02
C THR A 125 8.05 -0.97 6.89
N LEU A 126 7.17 -1.80 7.46
CA LEU A 126 6.03 -1.35 8.26
C LEU A 126 5.92 -2.22 9.51
N ASP A 127 5.47 -1.63 10.61
CA ASP A 127 5.05 -2.40 11.79
C ASP A 127 3.72 -3.12 11.54
N LYS A 128 2.84 -2.52 10.72
CA LYS A 128 1.51 -3.05 10.39
C LYS A 128 1.03 -2.58 9.02
N VAL A 129 0.37 -3.48 8.28
CA VAL A 129 -0.47 -3.14 7.13
C VAL A 129 -1.93 -3.17 7.58
N VAL A 130 -2.68 -2.10 7.32
CA VAL A 130 -4.12 -2.01 7.60
C VAL A 130 -4.85 -1.95 6.27
N PHE A 131 -5.70 -2.93 6.01
CA PHE A 131 -6.57 -2.91 4.82
C PHE A 131 -7.86 -2.16 5.14
N ASN A 132 -8.38 -1.41 4.16
CA ASN A 132 -9.69 -0.80 4.26
C ASN A 132 -10.77 -1.89 4.17
N LEU A 133 -11.52 -2.09 5.25
CA LEU A 133 -12.49 -3.17 5.35
C LEU A 133 -13.68 -2.95 4.40
N GLY A 134 -14.12 -1.70 4.23
CA GLY A 134 -15.29 -1.33 3.42
C GLY A 134 -14.97 -0.87 2.00
N ALA A 135 -13.81 -1.26 1.46
CA ALA A 135 -13.40 -0.84 0.12
C ALA A 135 -14.23 -1.54 -0.99
N GLY A 136 -14.75 -2.74 -0.73
CA GLY A 136 -15.53 -3.52 -1.70
C GLY A 136 -14.75 -3.87 -2.97
N LEU A 137 -13.42 -3.98 -2.89
CA LEU A 137 -12.54 -4.19 -4.03
C LEU A 137 -12.31 -5.68 -4.29
N SER A 138 -12.47 -6.08 -5.55
CA SER A 138 -12.02 -7.38 -6.04
C SER A 138 -10.57 -7.25 -6.53
N PRO A 139 -9.61 -8.01 -5.98
CA PRO A 139 -8.21 -7.86 -6.35
C PRO A 139 -7.95 -8.34 -7.78
N ALA A 140 -7.16 -7.59 -8.55
CA ALA A 140 -6.56 -8.10 -9.79
C ALA A 140 -5.39 -9.06 -9.50
N GLU A 141 -4.80 -9.63 -10.56
CA GLU A 141 -3.61 -10.48 -10.42
C GLU A 141 -2.48 -9.75 -9.68
N GLY A 142 -2.01 -10.33 -8.57
CA GLY A 142 -0.93 -9.77 -7.76
C GLY A 142 -1.39 -8.75 -6.71
N GLU A 143 -2.67 -8.37 -6.70
CA GLU A 143 -3.22 -7.46 -5.70
C GLU A 143 -3.73 -8.22 -4.47
N ARG A 144 -3.66 -7.56 -3.31
CA ARG A 144 -4.25 -8.06 -2.06
C ARG A 144 -5.24 -7.04 -1.51
N THR A 145 -6.46 -7.48 -1.25
CA THR A 145 -7.52 -6.65 -0.66
C THR A 145 -8.14 -7.34 0.55
N TRP A 146 -8.95 -6.60 1.32
CA TRP A 146 -9.81 -7.18 2.35
C TRP A 146 -11.12 -7.64 1.72
N ASP A 147 -11.56 -8.85 2.04
CA ASP A 147 -12.88 -9.35 1.67
C ASP A 147 -13.78 -9.45 2.92
N GLU A 148 -14.87 -8.69 2.93
CA GLU A 148 -15.82 -8.66 4.05
C GLU A 148 -16.57 -9.98 4.20
N ASP A 149 -16.85 -10.68 3.09
CA ASP A 149 -17.60 -11.93 3.10
C ASP A 149 -16.77 -13.07 3.70
N SER A 150 -15.47 -13.13 3.36
CA SER A 150 -14.56 -14.13 3.92
C SER A 150 -13.95 -13.71 5.28
N GLY A 151 -13.97 -12.42 5.61
CA GLY A 151 -13.39 -11.88 6.85
C GLY A 151 -11.87 -12.04 6.95
N THR A 152 -11.18 -12.06 5.81
CA THR A 152 -9.72 -12.19 5.70
C THR A 152 -9.20 -11.44 4.47
N THR A 153 -7.87 -11.35 4.33
CA THR A 153 -7.28 -10.83 3.10
C THR A 153 -7.37 -11.86 1.98
N VAL A 154 -7.59 -11.37 0.76
CA VAL A 154 -7.64 -12.16 -0.46
C VAL A 154 -6.55 -11.72 -1.42
N LEU A 155 -5.85 -12.68 -2.03
CA LEU A 155 -4.85 -12.45 -3.08
C LEU A 155 -5.44 -12.83 -4.44
N GLY A 156 -5.42 -11.91 -5.41
CA GLY A 156 -5.78 -12.20 -6.80
C GLY A 156 -4.70 -13.01 -7.50
N LEU A 157 -5.06 -14.18 -8.00
CA LEU A 157 -4.13 -15.10 -8.64
C LEU A 157 -4.10 -14.95 -10.18
N PRO A 158 -3.03 -15.45 -10.83
CA PRO A 158 -2.93 -15.46 -12.27
C PRO A 158 -4.17 -15.92 -13.02
N GLY A 159 -4.65 -15.10 -13.96
CA GLY A 159 -5.88 -15.33 -14.71
C GLY A 159 -7.11 -14.57 -14.17
N GLY A 160 -7.03 -13.96 -12.98
CA GLY A 160 -8.00 -12.99 -12.47
C GLY A 160 -9.35 -13.55 -12.00
N ASN A 161 -9.53 -14.87 -12.03
CA ASN A 161 -10.80 -15.53 -11.65
C ASN A 161 -10.72 -16.26 -10.31
N VAL A 162 -9.51 -16.43 -9.77
CA VAL A 162 -9.27 -17.20 -8.56
C VAL A 162 -8.65 -16.29 -7.51
N PHE A 163 -9.23 -16.34 -6.32
CA PHE A 163 -8.79 -15.58 -5.17
C PHE A 163 -8.37 -16.55 -4.07
N LEU A 164 -7.18 -16.38 -3.50
CA LEU A 164 -6.74 -17.13 -2.34
C LEU A 164 -7.19 -16.41 -1.08
N GLN A 165 -8.07 -17.02 -0.27
CA GLN A 165 -8.37 -16.52 1.07
C GLN A 165 -7.26 -16.91 2.04
N ASP A 166 -6.51 -15.91 2.51
CA ASP A 166 -5.37 -16.14 3.37
C ASP A 166 -5.81 -16.83 4.67
N GLY A 167 -5.19 -17.98 4.96
CA GLY A 167 -5.43 -18.77 6.17
C GLY A 167 -6.71 -19.60 6.20
N GLN A 168 -7.55 -19.54 5.17
CA GLN A 168 -8.80 -20.32 5.09
C GLN A 168 -8.77 -21.39 4.01
N GLU A 169 -7.85 -21.29 3.05
CA GLU A 169 -7.76 -22.21 1.92
C GLU A 169 -6.33 -22.72 1.70
N LEU A 170 -6.24 -23.97 1.26
CA LEU A 170 -5.03 -24.60 0.77
C LEU A 170 -5.25 -24.95 -0.71
N LEU A 171 -4.61 -24.16 -1.57
CA LEU A 171 -4.56 -24.43 -3.00
C LEU A 171 -3.49 -25.49 -3.29
N ALA A 172 -3.81 -26.38 -4.22
CA ALA A 172 -2.81 -27.19 -4.89
C ALA A 172 -1.97 -26.30 -5.84
N PRO A 173 -0.75 -26.72 -6.21
CA PRO A 173 0.04 -26.00 -7.21
C PRO A 173 -0.75 -25.81 -8.51
N ARG A 174 -0.53 -24.68 -9.18
CA ARG A 174 -1.10 -24.43 -10.51
C ARG A 174 -0.70 -25.58 -11.44
N ALA A 175 -1.67 -26.22 -12.06
CA ALA A 175 -1.48 -27.47 -12.78
C ALA A 175 -2.21 -27.47 -14.12
N GLN A 176 -1.75 -28.32 -15.04
CA GLN A 176 -2.25 -28.38 -16.41
C GLN A 176 -3.44 -29.34 -16.54
N ALA A 177 -4.51 -28.91 -17.20
CA ALA A 177 -5.63 -29.79 -17.55
C ALA A 177 -5.26 -30.76 -18.68
N THR A 178 -5.49 -32.05 -18.48
CA THR A 178 -5.19 -33.11 -19.45
C THR A 178 -6.38 -34.02 -19.71
N GLY A 179 -6.43 -34.62 -20.91
CA GLY A 179 -7.52 -35.54 -21.31
C GLY A 179 -8.82 -34.85 -21.73
N SER A 180 -9.17 -33.72 -21.12
CA SER A 180 -10.33 -32.88 -21.48
C SER A 180 -10.21 -31.48 -20.89
N ASN A 181 -11.23 -30.64 -21.14
CA ASN A 181 -11.48 -29.48 -20.28
C ASN A 181 -11.82 -29.97 -18.86
N ILE A 182 -11.50 -29.13 -17.88
CA ILE A 182 -11.83 -29.33 -16.46
C ILE A 182 -12.60 -28.10 -16.02
N ASN A 183 -13.86 -28.25 -15.65
CA ASN A 183 -14.71 -27.12 -15.30
C ASN A 183 -14.64 -26.85 -13.78
N ASN A 184 -15.09 -25.68 -13.38
CA ASN A 184 -15.21 -25.32 -11.97
C ASN A 184 -16.05 -26.36 -11.21
N GLY A 185 -15.52 -26.86 -10.10
CA GLY A 185 -16.15 -27.91 -9.29
C GLY A 185 -15.80 -29.34 -9.70
N ASP A 186 -15.08 -29.57 -10.80
CA ASP A 186 -14.67 -30.91 -11.21
C ASP A 186 -13.56 -31.46 -10.28
N LEU A 187 -13.72 -32.71 -9.87
CA LEU A 187 -12.73 -33.44 -9.06
C LEU A 187 -11.62 -34.01 -9.90
N VAL A 188 -10.39 -33.87 -9.41
CA VAL A 188 -9.19 -34.21 -10.18
C VAL A 188 -8.18 -35.05 -9.40
N TYR A 189 -7.41 -35.81 -10.17
CA TYR A 189 -6.23 -36.52 -9.71
C TYR A 189 -5.01 -36.15 -10.56
N VAL A 190 -3.81 -36.36 -10.00
CA VAL A 190 -2.56 -36.16 -10.74
C VAL A 190 -2.37 -37.30 -11.73
N SER A 191 -2.48 -37.01 -13.02
CA SER A 191 -2.27 -37.96 -14.12
C SER A 191 -0.80 -38.07 -14.53
N GLY A 192 0.00 -37.04 -14.25
CA GLY A 192 1.40 -36.97 -14.62
C GLY A 192 2.03 -35.63 -14.25
N ALA A 193 3.14 -35.31 -14.91
CA ALA A 193 3.79 -34.01 -14.85
C ALA A 193 4.60 -33.76 -16.12
N THR A 194 4.56 -32.52 -16.61
CA THR A 194 5.42 -32.06 -17.71
C THR A 194 6.40 -31.01 -17.15
N GLY A 195 7.70 -31.36 -17.13
CA GLY A 195 8.72 -30.54 -16.50
C GLY A 195 8.51 -30.46 -14.97
N ALA A 196 8.25 -29.26 -14.47
CA ALA A 196 7.95 -29.00 -13.05
C ALA A 196 6.47 -28.66 -12.78
N VAL A 197 5.59 -28.86 -13.78
CA VAL A 197 4.16 -28.57 -13.70
C VAL A 197 3.38 -29.88 -13.57
N PRO A 198 2.54 -30.07 -12.53
CA PRO A 198 1.66 -31.23 -12.44
C PRO A 198 0.62 -31.24 -13.55
N GLU A 199 0.23 -32.43 -13.99
CA GLU A 199 -0.89 -32.65 -14.90
C GLU A 199 -2.07 -33.23 -14.13
N MET A 200 -3.24 -32.65 -14.34
CA MET A 200 -4.49 -33.04 -13.69
C MET A 200 -5.46 -33.62 -14.72
N ALA A 201 -6.17 -34.68 -14.34
CA ALA A 201 -7.25 -35.27 -15.12
C ALA A 201 -8.47 -35.54 -14.23
N LEU A 202 -9.65 -35.69 -14.84
CA LEU A 202 -10.90 -35.93 -14.13
C LEU A 202 -10.87 -37.24 -13.34
N ALA A 203 -11.15 -37.15 -12.04
CA ALA A 203 -11.23 -38.29 -11.14
C ALA A 203 -12.55 -39.04 -11.29
N LYS A 204 -12.55 -40.35 -10.99
CA LYS A 204 -13.75 -41.17 -11.04
C LYS A 204 -13.63 -42.35 -10.08
N ALA A 205 -14.73 -42.68 -9.40
CA ALA A 205 -14.77 -43.70 -8.35
C ALA A 205 -14.80 -45.16 -8.88
N ASP A 206 -14.67 -45.40 -10.19
CA ASP A 206 -14.80 -46.74 -10.80
C ASP A 206 -13.50 -47.54 -10.88
N ALA A 207 -12.34 -46.90 -10.67
CA ALA A 207 -11.03 -47.56 -10.69
C ALA A 207 -10.10 -47.04 -9.58
N ILE A 208 -9.17 -47.89 -9.12
CA ILE A 208 -8.21 -47.54 -8.04
C ILE A 208 -7.38 -46.32 -8.41
N GLY A 209 -6.83 -46.29 -9.64
CA GLY A 209 -5.90 -45.23 -10.06
C GLY A 209 -6.54 -43.85 -10.13
N THR A 210 -7.81 -43.78 -10.51
CA THR A 210 -8.56 -42.52 -10.67
C THR A 210 -9.28 -42.09 -9.40
N SER A 211 -9.57 -43.02 -8.49
CA SER A 211 -10.25 -42.73 -7.22
C SER A 211 -9.26 -42.31 -6.14
N LYS A 212 -8.24 -43.13 -5.87
CA LYS A 212 -7.26 -42.86 -4.81
C LYS A 212 -6.33 -41.68 -5.07
N GLY A 213 -6.21 -41.33 -6.35
CA GLY A 213 -5.44 -40.16 -6.75
C GLY A 213 -6.19 -38.84 -6.55
N THR A 214 -7.46 -38.86 -6.15
CA THR A 214 -8.26 -37.64 -6.01
C THR A 214 -7.67 -36.77 -4.92
N ILE A 215 -7.20 -35.57 -5.28
CA ILE A 215 -6.51 -34.68 -4.34
C ILE A 215 -7.09 -33.28 -4.25
N ALA A 216 -7.84 -32.85 -5.27
CA ALA A 216 -8.35 -31.48 -5.34
C ALA A 216 -9.62 -31.38 -6.18
N MET A 217 -10.28 -30.23 -6.06
CA MET A 217 -11.39 -29.78 -6.90
C MET A 217 -10.95 -28.54 -7.68
N ALA A 218 -11.29 -28.45 -8.97
CA ALA A 218 -11.04 -27.25 -9.75
C ALA A 218 -11.85 -26.07 -9.21
N THR A 219 -11.24 -24.88 -9.14
CA THR A 219 -11.90 -23.65 -8.65
C THR A 219 -12.17 -22.63 -9.75
N GLU A 220 -11.93 -23.00 -11.00
CA GLU A 220 -12.19 -22.23 -12.21
C GLU A 220 -12.37 -23.19 -13.40
N ASP A 221 -12.86 -22.66 -14.53
CA ASP A 221 -12.90 -23.41 -15.78
C ASP A 221 -11.52 -23.38 -16.46
N ILE A 222 -10.99 -24.56 -16.76
CA ILE A 222 -9.65 -24.77 -17.32
C ILE A 222 -9.78 -25.54 -18.63
N ALA A 223 -9.47 -24.87 -19.74
CA ALA A 223 -9.43 -25.51 -21.05
C ALA A 223 -8.29 -26.55 -21.13
N GLN A 224 -8.48 -27.59 -21.94
CA GLN A 224 -7.47 -28.62 -22.12
C GLN A 224 -6.10 -28.01 -22.51
N ASN A 225 -5.05 -28.54 -21.89
CA ASN A 225 -3.65 -28.10 -22.00
C ASN A 225 -3.35 -26.71 -21.42
N GLN A 226 -4.32 -26.04 -20.79
CA GLN A 226 -4.09 -24.80 -20.03
C GLN A 226 -3.81 -25.10 -18.56
N GLN A 227 -3.23 -24.13 -17.87
CA GLN A 227 -2.93 -24.22 -16.44
C GLN A 227 -3.91 -23.38 -15.62
N GLY A 228 -4.44 -23.97 -14.54
CA GLY A 228 -5.31 -23.29 -13.59
C GLY A 228 -5.12 -23.77 -12.16
N TYR A 229 -5.97 -23.28 -11.27
CA TYR A 229 -5.93 -23.54 -9.84
C TYR A 229 -6.94 -24.61 -9.40
N TYR A 230 -6.56 -25.29 -8.33
CA TYR A 230 -7.35 -26.35 -7.71
C TYR A 230 -7.27 -26.20 -6.20
N THR A 231 -8.38 -26.46 -5.52
CA THR A 231 -8.50 -26.38 -4.06
C THR A 231 -8.43 -27.77 -3.46
N ALA A 232 -7.42 -28.02 -2.61
CA ALA A 232 -7.27 -29.28 -1.87
C ALA A 232 -8.03 -29.26 -0.54
N PHE A 233 -8.09 -28.07 0.08
CA PHE A 233 -8.88 -27.80 1.27
C PHE A 233 -9.34 -26.34 1.25
N GLY A 234 -10.62 -26.07 1.53
CA GLY A 234 -11.15 -24.70 1.47
C GLY A 234 -12.54 -24.64 0.85
N LEU A 235 -12.97 -23.46 0.42
CA LEU A 235 -14.32 -23.23 -0.12
C LEU A 235 -14.27 -23.08 -1.64
N VAL A 236 -14.79 -24.07 -2.37
CA VAL A 236 -15.01 -23.91 -3.81
C VAL A 236 -16.39 -23.29 -4.02
N ARG A 237 -16.42 -22.16 -4.74
CA ARG A 237 -17.60 -21.33 -4.98
C ARG A 237 -17.98 -21.36 -6.46
N GLY A 238 -19.19 -20.94 -6.77
CA GLY A 238 -19.63 -20.84 -8.16
C GLY A 238 -20.01 -22.18 -8.79
N VAL A 239 -20.33 -23.19 -7.98
CA VAL A 239 -20.59 -24.56 -8.43
C VAL A 239 -22.06 -24.95 -8.31
N ASN A 240 -22.56 -25.82 -9.20
CA ASN A 240 -23.96 -26.25 -9.14
C ASN A 240 -24.19 -27.30 -8.05
N THR A 241 -24.84 -26.88 -6.98
CA THR A 241 -25.22 -27.72 -5.84
C THR A 241 -26.74 -27.81 -5.66
N SER A 242 -27.52 -27.41 -6.67
CA SER A 242 -29.00 -27.36 -6.60
C SER A 242 -29.68 -28.70 -6.34
N ALA A 243 -28.99 -29.81 -6.60
CA ALA A 243 -29.47 -31.16 -6.32
C ALA A 243 -29.29 -31.61 -4.85
N TYR A 244 -28.65 -30.77 -4.02
CA TYR A 244 -28.27 -31.09 -2.64
C TYR A 244 -28.83 -30.05 -1.66
N SER A 245 -28.78 -30.39 -0.38
CA SER A 245 -29.11 -29.49 0.73
C SER A 245 -27.84 -29.02 1.46
N PRO A 246 -27.84 -27.83 2.08
CA PRO A 246 -26.75 -27.42 2.97
C PRO A 246 -26.54 -28.46 4.09
N GLY A 247 -25.29 -28.84 4.32
CA GLY A 247 -24.90 -29.90 5.25
C GLY A 247 -24.76 -31.28 4.61
N ASP A 248 -25.21 -31.49 3.37
CA ASP A 248 -25.06 -32.78 2.70
C ASP A 248 -23.59 -33.12 2.45
N GLN A 249 -23.23 -34.37 2.71
CA GLN A 249 -21.91 -34.89 2.41
C GLN A 249 -21.83 -35.33 0.96
N LEU A 250 -20.75 -34.92 0.28
CA LEU A 250 -20.48 -35.28 -1.10
C LEU A 250 -19.37 -36.32 -1.21
N TRP A 251 -19.53 -37.21 -2.18
CA TRP A 251 -18.62 -38.29 -2.53
C TRP A 251 -18.27 -38.22 -4.02
N LEU A 252 -17.11 -38.77 -4.40
CA LEU A 252 -16.69 -38.87 -5.80
C LEU A 252 -17.68 -39.75 -6.59
N SER A 253 -18.09 -39.30 -7.78
CA SER A 253 -19.04 -40.04 -8.60
C SER A 253 -18.38 -41.27 -9.25
N ALA A 254 -19.12 -42.39 -9.24
CA ALA A 254 -18.72 -43.62 -9.93
C ALA A 254 -19.19 -43.66 -11.39
N THR A 255 -20.08 -42.76 -11.80
CA THR A 255 -20.68 -42.75 -13.15
C THR A 255 -20.20 -41.58 -14.00
N THR A 256 -19.91 -40.45 -13.36
CA THR A 256 -19.51 -39.20 -14.02
C THR A 256 -18.09 -38.84 -13.62
N ALA A 257 -17.17 -38.76 -14.59
CA ALA A 257 -15.81 -38.28 -14.32
C ALA A 257 -15.84 -36.81 -13.89
N GLY A 258 -15.07 -36.44 -12.87
CA GLY A 258 -15.07 -35.11 -12.25
C GLY A 258 -16.27 -34.84 -11.34
N GLY A 259 -17.35 -35.62 -11.48
CA GLY A 259 -18.60 -35.39 -10.76
C GLY A 259 -18.56 -35.83 -9.30
N TYR A 260 -19.51 -35.29 -8.53
CA TYR A 260 -19.79 -35.67 -7.16
C TYR A 260 -21.25 -36.13 -7.00
N THR A 261 -21.51 -36.88 -5.94
CA THR A 261 -22.83 -37.46 -5.59
C THR A 261 -23.07 -37.36 -4.09
N GLY A 262 -24.33 -37.22 -3.68
CA GLY A 262 -24.75 -37.23 -2.27
C GLY A 262 -24.84 -38.64 -1.67
N THR A 263 -24.85 -39.67 -2.53
CA THR A 263 -24.92 -41.08 -2.10
C THR A 263 -23.54 -41.69 -2.16
N GLU A 264 -23.11 -42.30 -1.05
CA GLU A 264 -21.81 -42.99 -0.98
C GLU A 264 -21.72 -44.15 -2.00
N PRO A 265 -20.70 -44.16 -2.87
CA PRO A 265 -20.45 -45.29 -3.76
C PRO A 265 -20.17 -46.58 -2.98
N THR A 266 -20.88 -47.65 -3.32
CA THR A 266 -20.63 -48.99 -2.78
C THR A 266 -19.69 -49.79 -3.68
N ARG A 267 -19.11 -50.86 -3.12
CA ARG A 267 -18.32 -51.84 -3.89
C ARG A 267 -19.11 -52.31 -5.12
N PRO A 268 -18.46 -52.50 -6.29
CA PRO A 268 -17.01 -52.52 -6.52
C PRO A 268 -16.32 -51.14 -6.64
N ASN A 269 -17.09 -50.04 -6.60
CA ASN A 269 -16.56 -48.69 -6.68
C ASN A 269 -15.91 -48.23 -5.37
N PHE A 270 -15.12 -47.17 -5.45
CA PHE A 270 -14.34 -46.61 -4.35
C PHE A 270 -15.07 -45.45 -3.68
N SER A 271 -15.16 -45.52 -2.35
CA SER A 271 -15.74 -44.48 -1.52
C SER A 271 -14.66 -43.45 -1.17
N VAL A 272 -14.75 -42.26 -1.78
CA VAL A 272 -13.85 -41.11 -1.58
C VAL A 272 -14.70 -39.91 -1.16
N LYS A 273 -14.50 -39.44 0.07
CA LYS A 273 -15.24 -38.27 0.59
C LYS A 273 -14.63 -37.00 -0.01
N VAL A 274 -15.49 -36.13 -0.53
CA VAL A 274 -15.08 -34.90 -1.23
C VAL A 274 -15.19 -33.68 -0.33
N GLY A 275 -16.33 -33.54 0.35
CA GLY A 275 -16.64 -32.31 1.06
C GLY A 275 -18.06 -32.27 1.58
N ILE A 276 -18.49 -31.07 1.97
CA ILE A 276 -19.82 -30.78 2.50
C ILE A 276 -20.38 -29.57 1.76
N VAL A 277 -21.66 -29.61 1.42
CA VAL A 277 -22.36 -28.46 0.82
C VAL A 277 -22.57 -27.39 1.89
N ILE A 278 -22.06 -26.18 1.65
CA ILE A 278 -22.26 -25.01 2.52
C ILE A 278 -23.45 -24.18 2.05
N ARG A 279 -23.61 -24.05 0.73
CA ARG A 279 -24.72 -23.33 0.11
C ARG A 279 -25.23 -24.10 -1.09
N ALA A 280 -26.52 -24.43 -1.07
CA ALA A 280 -27.21 -25.09 -2.18
C ALA A 280 -27.75 -24.04 -3.17
N HIS A 281 -27.19 -23.99 -4.36
CA HIS A 281 -27.64 -23.09 -5.43
C HIS A 281 -27.16 -23.59 -6.80
N ALA A 282 -27.83 -23.17 -7.89
CA ALA A 282 -27.49 -23.61 -9.24
C ALA A 282 -26.19 -23.01 -9.79
N THR A 283 -25.88 -21.76 -9.42
CA THR A 283 -24.69 -21.02 -9.86
C THR A 283 -23.83 -20.56 -8.68
N GLU A 284 -24.42 -19.93 -7.67
CA GLU A 284 -23.75 -19.49 -6.44
C GLU A 284 -23.56 -20.58 -5.37
N GLY A 285 -23.47 -21.85 -5.76
CA GLY A 285 -23.27 -22.93 -4.79
C GLY A 285 -21.88 -22.91 -4.20
N VAL A 286 -21.76 -23.43 -2.97
CA VAL A 286 -20.49 -23.46 -2.23
C VAL A 286 -20.28 -24.83 -1.60
N ILE A 287 -19.11 -25.40 -1.83
CA ILE A 287 -18.69 -26.68 -1.26
C ILE A 287 -17.44 -26.43 -0.40
N PHE A 288 -17.48 -26.88 0.85
CA PHE A 288 -16.28 -26.99 1.67
C PHE A 288 -15.55 -28.29 1.31
N VAL A 289 -14.46 -28.17 0.59
CA VAL A 289 -13.64 -29.28 0.10
C VAL A 289 -12.71 -29.74 1.20
N ASN A 290 -12.73 -31.04 1.47
CA ASN A 290 -11.80 -31.73 2.34
C ASN A 290 -11.77 -33.18 1.89
N ILE A 291 -10.92 -33.45 0.91
CA ILE A 291 -10.85 -34.76 0.29
C ILE A 291 -10.15 -35.72 1.23
N LYS A 292 -10.87 -36.77 1.62
CA LYS A 292 -10.35 -37.83 2.47
C LYS A 292 -10.52 -39.16 1.78
N ASP A 293 -9.38 -39.75 1.48
CA ASP A 293 -9.31 -41.09 0.93
C ASP A 293 -9.55 -42.12 2.03
N ARG A 294 -10.36 -43.13 1.76
CA ARG A 294 -10.60 -44.22 2.70
C ARG A 294 -9.34 -45.11 2.72
N SER A 295 -8.70 -45.25 3.89
CA SER A 295 -7.59 -46.19 4.07
C SER A 295 -7.99 -47.61 3.64
N ILE A 296 -7.14 -48.25 2.84
CA ILE A 296 -7.34 -49.62 2.35
C ILE A 296 -6.92 -50.71 3.34
N LEU A 297 -6.34 -50.34 4.49
CA LEU A 297 -6.20 -51.26 5.61
C LEU A 297 -7.55 -51.33 6.31
N GLY A 298 -8.38 -52.24 5.82
CA GLY A 298 -9.77 -52.46 6.22
C GLY A 298 -9.93 -52.99 7.63
N LEU A 299 -9.57 -52.18 8.64
CA LEU A 299 -10.21 -52.29 9.95
C LEU A 299 -11.38 -51.31 9.94
N GLN A 300 -12.51 -51.75 9.39
CA GLN A 300 -13.77 -51.09 9.68
C GLN A 300 -14.14 -51.46 11.12
N GLN A 301 -14.27 -50.46 11.98
CA GLN A 301 -15.08 -50.59 13.18
C GLN A 301 -16.54 -50.45 12.72
N ASP A 302 -17.01 -51.43 11.95
CA ASP A 302 -18.45 -51.71 11.92
C ASP A 302 -18.73 -52.52 13.18
N SER A 303 -19.86 -52.25 13.84
CA SER A 303 -20.07 -52.67 15.24
C SER A 303 -20.13 -54.18 15.43
N GLU A 304 -20.04 -54.97 14.35
CA GLU A 304 -20.14 -56.43 14.40
C GLU A 304 -19.22 -57.20 13.43
N LYS A 305 -18.47 -56.59 12.47
CA LYS A 305 -17.67 -57.36 11.48
C LYS A 305 -16.42 -56.64 10.94
N ILE A 306 -15.34 -57.41 10.74
CA ILE A 306 -14.10 -57.02 10.05
C ILE A 306 -13.96 -57.89 8.79
N LEU A 307 -13.76 -57.29 7.61
CA LEU A 307 -13.55 -58.02 6.34
C LEU A 307 -12.09 -57.95 5.88
N PHE A 308 -11.52 -59.09 5.49
CA PHE A 308 -10.20 -59.20 4.85
C PHE A 308 -10.34 -59.64 3.39
N GLY A 309 -9.88 -58.85 2.41
CA GLY A 309 -9.71 -59.29 1.01
C GLY A 309 -10.59 -58.62 -0.05
N THR A 310 -10.31 -58.91 -1.33
CA THR A 310 -10.86 -58.19 -2.51
C THR A 310 -11.73 -59.04 -3.46
N GLY A 311 -12.22 -60.19 -3.04
CA GLY A 311 -13.18 -60.97 -3.82
C GLY A 311 -13.57 -62.23 -3.08
N SER A 312 -14.87 -62.51 -2.99
CA SER A 312 -15.57 -63.74 -2.53
C SER A 312 -15.07 -64.56 -1.34
N ASP A 313 -13.94 -64.27 -0.72
CA ASP A 313 -13.22 -65.21 0.13
C ASP A 313 -13.06 -64.70 1.55
N VAL A 314 -13.61 -65.51 2.46
CA VAL A 314 -13.48 -65.52 3.92
C VAL A 314 -14.13 -64.34 4.66
N SER A 315 -15.37 -64.57 5.09
CA SER A 315 -15.95 -63.87 6.24
C SER A 315 -15.59 -64.66 7.49
N MET A 316 -14.92 -64.06 8.47
CA MET A 316 -14.73 -64.65 9.80
C MET A 316 -15.84 -64.14 10.74
N TYR A 317 -16.65 -65.04 11.29
CA TYR A 317 -17.72 -64.76 12.25
C TYR A 317 -17.29 -65.25 13.64
N TYR A 318 -17.31 -64.37 14.65
CA TYR A 318 -17.07 -64.75 16.05
C TYR A 318 -18.38 -64.72 16.82
N ASP A 319 -18.80 -65.86 17.35
CA ASP A 319 -20.09 -65.99 18.07
C ASP A 319 -19.99 -65.76 19.58
N GLY A 320 -18.80 -65.39 20.07
CA GLY A 320 -18.49 -65.28 21.50
C GLY A 320 -17.74 -66.49 22.06
N THR A 321 -17.59 -67.56 21.28
CA THR A 321 -16.83 -68.77 21.65
C THR A 321 -15.84 -69.21 20.59
N ASP A 322 -16.22 -69.25 19.31
CA ASP A 322 -15.37 -69.72 18.20
C ASP A 322 -15.39 -68.78 16.98
N PHE A 323 -14.38 -68.90 16.11
CA PHE A 323 -14.31 -68.21 14.81
C PHE A 323 -14.73 -69.16 13.67
N TYR A 324 -15.63 -68.71 12.78
CA TYR A 324 -16.17 -69.45 11.63
C TYR A 324 -15.93 -68.74 10.31
#